data_AF-A0A2A6E882-F1
#
_entry.id   AF-A0A2A6E882-F1
#
_cell.length_a   1.000
_cell.length_b   1.000
_cell.length_c   1.000
_cell.angle_alpha   90.00
_cell.angle_beta   90.00
_cell.angle_gamma   90.00
#
_symmetry.space_group_name_H-M   'P 1'
#
loop_
_entity.id
_entity.type
_entity.pdbx_description
1 polymer ?
#
loop_
_entity_poly.entity_id
_entity_poly.type
_entity_poly.pdbx_seq_one_letter_code
_entity_poly.pdbx_strand_id
1 'polypeptide(L)'
;MGDRKEINELLAAFYAGTTTREEEVRLKVFFDDADLSERWHADRDIFRALYDPADIALPEGLSDRLEQVLDRYIGAPHRPRKQPSRIRRLYVAVGGVAAAALLCVTLFFIGEHRQPAPVTADTFTDPHEAELVATEALALVSMHLNKGLSPFEKARKNMDKTNEVLEKLNLK
;
A
#
# COMPACT_ATOMS: atom_id res chain seq x y z
N MET A 1 -35.86 20.94 27.31
CA MET A 1 -34.72 20.02 27.54
C MET A 1 -34.04 19.54 26.24
N GLY A 2 -34.60 19.85 25.05
CA GLY A 2 -34.07 19.46 23.73
C GLY A 2 -32.87 20.27 23.24
N ASP A 3 -32.93 21.61 23.25
CA ASP A 3 -31.89 22.49 22.67
C ASP A 3 -30.47 22.25 23.20
N ARG A 4 -30.31 21.94 24.49
CA ARG A 4 -28.97 21.78 25.08
C ARG A 4 -28.24 20.51 24.65
N LYS A 5 -28.96 19.46 24.21
CA LYS A 5 -28.35 18.27 23.62
C LYS A 5 -27.91 18.55 22.17
N GLU A 6 -28.73 19.30 21.45
CA GLU A 6 -28.45 19.71 20.07
C GLU A 6 -27.22 20.62 19.98
N ILE A 7 -27.06 21.59 20.90
CA ILE A 7 -25.84 22.42 20.95
C ILE A 7 -24.58 21.59 21.22
N ASN A 8 -24.65 20.59 22.10
CA ASN A 8 -23.51 19.69 22.36
C ASN A 8 -23.11 18.89 21.12
N GLU A 9 -24.09 18.38 20.36
CA GLU A 9 -23.85 17.65 19.12
C GLU A 9 -23.25 18.56 18.03
N LEU A 10 -23.78 19.78 17.91
CA LEU A 10 -23.24 20.80 17.00
C LEU A 10 -21.80 21.19 17.38
N LEU A 11 -21.50 21.29 18.67
CA LEU A 11 -20.15 21.64 19.14
C LEU A 11 -19.14 20.52 18.87
N ALA A 12 -19.56 19.26 19.06
CA ALA A 12 -18.76 18.10 18.70
C ALA A 12 -18.50 18.04 17.19
N ALA A 13 -19.53 18.33 16.37
CA ALA A 13 -19.39 18.42 14.92
C ALA A 13 -18.47 19.59 14.49
N PHE A 14 -18.53 20.72 15.20
CA PHE A 14 -17.66 21.87 14.94
C PHE A 14 -16.20 21.54 15.19
N TYR A 15 -15.89 20.90 16.32
CA TYR A 15 -14.51 20.44 16.60
C TYR A 15 -14.05 19.31 15.68
N ALA A 16 -14.97 18.51 15.15
CA ALA A 16 -14.68 17.54 14.09
C ALA A 16 -14.50 18.18 12.69
N GLY A 17 -14.85 19.46 12.53
CA GLY A 17 -14.80 20.17 11.25
C GLY A 17 -15.84 19.71 10.22
N THR A 18 -16.96 19.14 10.68
CA THR A 18 -18.03 18.61 9.81
C THR A 18 -19.28 19.49 9.77
N THR A 19 -19.24 20.67 10.38
CA THR A 19 -20.36 21.62 10.43
C THR A 19 -20.55 22.36 9.10
N THR A 20 -21.80 22.73 8.84
CA THR A 20 -22.20 23.64 7.77
C THR A 20 -22.18 25.10 8.25
N ARG A 21 -22.16 26.05 7.32
CA ARG A 21 -22.10 27.48 7.67
C ARG A 21 -23.34 27.94 8.44
N GLU A 22 -24.50 27.38 8.12
CA GLU A 22 -25.76 27.63 8.82
C GLU A 22 -25.73 27.12 10.27
N GLU A 23 -25.09 25.97 10.51
CA GLU A 23 -24.90 25.40 11.85
C GLU A 23 -23.96 26.23 12.70
N GLU A 24 -22.86 26.72 12.13
CA GLU A 24 -21.92 27.58 12.83
C GLU A 24 -22.52 28.95 13.17
N VAL A 25 -23.37 29.51 12.30
CA VAL A 25 -24.12 30.74 12.61
C VAL A 25 -25.06 30.51 13.79
N ARG A 26 -25.69 29.32 13.91
CA ARG A 26 -26.51 28.98 15.08
C ARG A 26 -25.67 28.87 16.36
N LEU A 27 -24.50 28.23 16.31
CA LEU A 27 -23.57 28.19 17.43
C LEU A 27 -23.11 29.59 17.84
N LYS A 28 -22.83 30.47 16.87
CA LYS A 28 -22.47 31.86 17.11
C LYS A 28 -23.60 32.61 17.86
N VAL A 29 -24.84 32.51 17.38
CA VAL A 29 -25.99 33.15 18.02
C VAL A 29 -26.20 32.64 19.45
N PHE A 30 -26.03 31.34 19.69
CA PHE A 30 -26.10 30.76 21.03
C PHE A 30 -25.01 31.31 21.96
N PHE A 31 -23.79 31.50 21.44
CA PHE A 31 -22.64 31.98 22.20
C PHE A 31 -22.57 33.49 22.40
N ASP A 32 -23.36 34.25 21.64
CA ASP A 32 -23.51 35.70 21.79
C ASP A 32 -24.59 36.10 22.82
N ASP A 33 -25.27 35.12 23.43
CA ASP A 33 -26.22 35.36 24.52
C ASP A 33 -25.52 35.91 25.79
N ALA A 34 -26.08 36.97 26.37
CA ALA A 34 -25.51 37.68 27.51
C ALA A 34 -25.66 36.91 28.84
N ASP A 35 -26.69 36.07 28.97
CA ASP A 35 -26.98 35.26 30.16
C ASP A 35 -26.49 33.81 30.02
N LEU A 36 -25.38 33.61 29.30
CA LEU A 36 -24.81 32.29 29.06
C LEU A 36 -24.26 31.65 30.35
N SER A 37 -24.71 30.42 30.64
CA SER A 37 -24.26 29.65 31.81
C SER A 37 -22.75 29.40 31.81
N GLU A 38 -22.14 29.43 33.00
CA GLU A 38 -20.69 29.33 33.23
C GLU A 38 -20.01 28.14 32.53
N ARG A 39 -20.70 26.99 32.42
CA ARG A 39 -20.18 25.78 31.76
C ARG A 39 -19.74 26.05 30.31
N TRP A 40 -20.39 26.98 29.63
CA TRP A 40 -20.21 27.24 28.20
C TRP A 40 -19.15 28.30 27.93
N HIS A 41 -18.58 28.96 28.95
CA HIS A 41 -17.56 29.98 28.72
C HIS A 41 -16.31 29.43 28.05
N ALA A 42 -15.82 28.27 28.50
CA ALA A 42 -14.64 27.64 27.89
C ALA A 42 -14.88 27.29 26.42
N ASP A 43 -16.02 26.65 26.11
CA ASP A 43 -16.38 26.28 24.74
C ASP A 43 -16.61 27.51 23.85
N ARG A 44 -17.21 28.58 24.40
CA ARG A 44 -17.39 29.87 23.71
C ARG A 44 -16.05 30.48 23.32
N ASP A 45 -15.10 30.52 24.26
CA ASP A 45 -13.81 31.17 24.04
C ASP A 45 -13.00 30.41 22.96
N ILE A 46 -13.05 29.08 22.99
CA ILE A 46 -12.46 28.22 21.95
C ILE A 46 -13.18 28.42 20.61
N PHE A 47 -14.52 28.38 20.60
CA PHE A 47 -15.32 28.57 19.40
C PHE A 47 -15.02 29.92 18.74
N ARG A 48 -14.96 31.02 19.51
CA ARG A 48 -14.64 32.35 19.00
C ARG A 48 -13.23 32.44 18.43
N ALA A 49 -12.24 31.87 19.11
CA ALA A 49 -10.86 31.85 18.63
C ALA A 49 -10.71 31.10 17.29
N LEU A 50 -11.53 30.06 17.06
CA LEU A 50 -11.51 29.26 15.83
C LEU A 50 -12.39 29.84 14.72
N TYR A 51 -13.55 30.41 15.07
CA TYR A 51 -14.53 30.92 14.13
C TYR A 51 -14.14 32.27 13.54
N ASP A 52 -13.53 33.15 14.35
CA ASP A 52 -13.03 34.45 13.90
C ASP A 52 -11.61 34.68 14.44
N PRO A 53 -10.58 34.16 13.76
CA PRO A 53 -9.19 34.29 14.21
C PRO A 53 -8.63 35.72 14.06
N ALA A 54 -9.44 36.70 13.62
CA ALA A 54 -8.98 38.06 13.32
C ALA A 54 -8.34 38.79 14.51
N ASP A 55 -8.68 38.42 15.75
CA ASP A 55 -8.12 39.02 16.97
C ASP A 55 -6.85 38.33 17.49
N ILE A 56 -6.37 37.27 16.81
CA ILE A 56 -5.15 36.58 17.22
C ILE A 56 -3.94 37.34 16.69
N ALA A 57 -3.28 38.10 17.56
CA ALA A 57 -2.01 38.74 17.24
C ALA A 57 -0.94 37.68 16.92
N LEU A 58 -0.62 37.52 15.63
CA LEU A 58 0.45 36.63 15.21
C LEU A 58 1.81 37.19 15.64
N PRO A 59 2.70 36.35 16.22
CA PRO A 59 4.07 36.76 16.49
C PRO A 59 4.79 37.17 15.21
N GLU A 60 5.57 38.26 15.29
CA GLU A 60 6.37 38.74 14.16
C GLU A 60 7.37 37.65 13.70
N GLY A 61 7.43 37.44 12.38
CA GLY A 61 8.31 36.43 11.77
C GLY A 61 7.85 34.98 11.91
N LEU A 62 6.61 34.70 12.34
CA LEU A 62 6.06 33.33 12.34
C LEU A 62 6.05 32.72 10.93
N SER A 63 5.62 33.48 9.93
CA SER A 63 5.58 33.06 8.52
C SER A 63 6.97 32.68 8.02
N ASP A 64 7.98 33.52 8.27
CA ASP A 64 9.37 33.28 7.84
C ASP A 64 9.95 32.03 8.51
N ARG A 65 9.64 31.78 9.78
CA ARG A 65 10.06 30.56 10.49
C ARG A 65 9.40 29.33 9.92
N LEU A 66 8.09 29.40 9.60
CA LEU A 66 7.37 28.30 8.98
C LEU A 66 7.92 27.98 7.59
N GLU A 67 8.21 29.00 6.79
CA GLU A 67 8.82 28.85 5.47
C GLU A 67 10.21 28.22 5.58
N GLN A 68 11.04 28.64 6.54
CA GLN A 68 12.34 28.02 6.78
C GLN A 68 12.22 26.54 7.18
N VAL A 69 11.22 26.17 7.97
CA VAL A 69 10.95 24.77 8.34
C VAL A 69 10.44 23.99 7.13
N LEU A 70 9.57 24.59 6.33
CA LEU A 70 9.04 24.00 5.10
C LEU A 70 10.15 23.77 4.09
N ASP A 71 11.10 24.70 3.93
CA ASP A 71 12.28 24.52 3.10
C ASP A 71 13.23 23.43 3.63
N ARG A 72 13.26 23.18 4.94
CA ARG A 72 14.02 22.03 5.45
C ARG A 72 13.32 20.70 5.15
N TYR A 73 12.00 20.69 5.12
CA TYR A 73 11.19 19.47 5.02
C TYR A 73 10.81 19.12 3.57
N ILE A 74 10.43 20.14 2.79
CA ILE A 74 10.02 20.11 1.38
C ILE A 74 11.15 20.60 0.48
N GLY A 75 11.95 21.57 0.94
CA GLY A 75 13.08 22.19 0.23
C GLY A 75 14.31 21.27 0.03
N ALA A 76 14.07 19.98 -0.20
CA ALA A 76 14.95 19.17 -1.04
C ALA A 76 14.47 19.07 -2.51
N PRO A 77 14.01 20.12 -3.23
CA PRO A 77 14.04 20.07 -4.67
C PRO A 77 15.51 20.21 -5.06
N HIS A 78 16.07 19.12 -5.58
CA HIS A 78 17.36 19.11 -6.25
C HIS A 78 18.54 19.44 -5.31
N ARG A 79 18.91 18.46 -4.45
CA ARG A 79 20.35 18.24 -4.26
C ARG A 79 20.95 18.22 -5.67
N PRO A 80 21.89 19.13 -6.04
CA PRO A 80 22.54 19.05 -7.34
C PRO A 80 23.07 17.63 -7.43
N ARG A 81 22.60 16.88 -8.44
CA ARG A 81 22.97 15.49 -8.66
C ARG A 81 24.48 15.42 -8.49
N LYS A 82 24.95 14.85 -7.36
CA LYS A 82 26.36 14.92 -6.96
C LYS A 82 27.17 14.61 -8.20
N GLN A 83 27.96 15.57 -8.67
CA GLN A 83 28.70 15.39 -9.92
C GLN A 83 29.42 14.05 -9.83
N PRO A 84 29.28 13.15 -10.83
CA PRO A 84 29.89 11.85 -10.74
C PRO A 84 31.38 12.07 -10.47
N SER A 85 31.86 11.43 -9.40
CA SER A 85 33.27 11.49 -9.00
C SER A 85 34.13 11.15 -10.22
N ARG A 86 35.32 11.75 -10.32
CA ARG A 86 36.24 11.49 -11.44
C ARG A 86 36.49 9.98 -11.60
N ILE A 87 36.50 9.27 -10.47
CA ILE A 87 36.60 7.81 -10.38
C ILE A 87 35.44 7.11 -11.10
N ARG A 88 34.18 7.49 -10.87
CA ARG A 88 33.03 6.90 -11.56
C ARG A 88 33.07 7.16 -13.07
N ARG A 89 33.51 8.35 -13.50
CA ARG A 89 33.70 8.65 -14.93
C ARG A 89 34.78 7.78 -15.57
N LEU A 90 35.89 7.56 -14.86
CA LEU A 90 36.98 6.70 -15.34
C LEU A 90 36.53 5.23 -15.45
N TYR A 91 35.81 4.70 -14.47
CA TYR A 91 35.27 3.33 -14.55
C TYR A 91 34.27 3.15 -15.70
N VAL A 92 33.43 4.14 -15.97
CA VAL A 92 32.52 4.09 -17.13
C VAL A 92 33.29 4.15 -18.46
N ALA A 93 34.36 4.94 -18.54
CA ALA A 93 35.19 5.03 -19.74
C ALA A 93 36.01 3.75 -20.01
N VAL A 94 36.52 3.10 -18.95
CA VAL A 94 37.37 1.90 -19.07
C VAL A 94 36.55 0.59 -19.04
N GLY A 95 35.34 0.62 -18.47
CA GLY A 95 34.48 -0.56 -18.31
C GLY A 95 34.03 -1.19 -19.64
N GLY A 96 33.94 -0.40 -20.71
CA GLY A 96 33.63 -0.92 -22.05
C GLY A 96 34.67 -1.91 -22.58
N VAL A 97 35.96 -1.65 -22.32
CA VAL A 97 37.06 -2.51 -22.78
C VAL A 97 37.04 -3.85 -22.04
N ALA A 98 36.79 -3.83 -20.73
CA ALA A 98 36.69 -5.05 -19.93
C ALA A 98 35.47 -5.91 -20.34
N ALA A 99 34.31 -5.29 -20.61
CA ALA A 99 33.12 -6.00 -21.07
C ALA A 99 33.33 -6.65 -22.45
N ALA A 100 34.00 -5.96 -23.37
CA ALA A 100 34.34 -6.50 -24.69
C ALA A 100 35.32 -7.68 -24.57
N ALA A 101 36.35 -7.57 -23.73
CA ALA A 101 37.30 -8.65 -23.49
C ALA A 101 36.61 -9.90 -22.90
N LEU A 102 35.72 -9.72 -21.93
CA LEU A 102 34.93 -10.82 -21.36
C LEU A 102 34.02 -11.46 -22.42
N LEU A 103 33.36 -10.68 -23.27
CA LEU A 103 32.56 -11.20 -24.38
C LEU A 103 33.40 -12.00 -25.38
N CYS A 104 34.59 -11.55 -25.73
CA CYS A 104 35.49 -12.29 -26.60
C CYS A 104 35.88 -13.64 -25.97
N VAL A 105 36.22 -13.64 -24.69
CA VAL A 105 36.57 -14.88 -23.96
C VAL A 105 35.37 -15.83 -23.88
N THR A 106 34.18 -15.35 -23.53
CA THR A 106 32.99 -16.22 -23.44
C THR A 106 32.61 -16.78 -24.80
N LEU A 107 32.65 -15.98 -25.88
CA LEU A 107 32.37 -16.46 -27.23
C LEU A 107 33.40 -17.49 -27.72
N PHE A 108 34.66 -17.32 -27.36
CA PHE A 108 35.73 -18.29 -27.66
C PHE A 108 35.44 -19.64 -27.00
N PHE A 109 35.16 -19.65 -25.69
CA PHE A 109 34.81 -20.89 -24.98
C PHE A 109 33.51 -21.52 -25.49
N ILE A 110 32.47 -20.74 -25.79
CA ILE A 110 31.22 -21.26 -26.35
C ILE A 110 31.46 -21.88 -27.74
N GLY A 111 32.30 -21.26 -28.56
CA GLY A 111 32.65 -21.77 -29.89
C GLY A 111 33.38 -23.11 -29.83
N GLU A 112 34.30 -23.25 -28.88
CA GLU A 112 35.10 -24.47 -28.70
C GLU A 112 34.32 -25.59 -27.99
N HIS A 113 33.29 -25.25 -27.20
CA HIS A 113 32.41 -26.19 -26.51
C HIS A 113 31.09 -26.47 -27.23
N ARG A 114 30.94 -26.10 -28.51
CA ARG A 114 29.83 -26.57 -29.36
C ARG A 114 29.97 -28.07 -29.63
N GLN A 115 29.65 -28.87 -28.62
CA GLN A 115 29.20 -30.24 -28.84
C GLN A 115 28.04 -30.17 -29.85
N PRO A 116 28.00 -31.03 -30.89
CA PRO A 116 26.81 -31.11 -31.73
C PRO A 116 25.61 -31.31 -30.80
N ALA A 117 24.53 -30.56 -31.05
CA ALA A 117 23.32 -30.64 -30.23
C ALA A 117 23.01 -32.12 -29.98
N PRO A 118 22.78 -32.55 -28.73
CA PRO A 118 22.40 -33.93 -28.48
C PRO A 118 21.10 -34.14 -29.25
N VAL A 119 21.20 -34.88 -30.35
CA VAL A 119 20.03 -35.34 -31.08
C VAL A 119 19.32 -36.22 -30.08
N THR A 120 18.22 -35.73 -29.52
CA THR A 120 17.34 -36.55 -28.69
C THR A 120 16.85 -37.64 -29.62
N ALA A 121 17.45 -38.82 -29.51
CA ALA A 121 16.94 -40.01 -30.19
C ALA A 121 15.49 -40.16 -29.74
N ASP A 122 14.59 -40.32 -30.71
CA ASP A 122 13.19 -40.60 -30.40
C ASP A 122 13.13 -41.84 -29.51
N THR A 123 12.45 -41.74 -28.36
CA THR A 123 12.47 -42.81 -27.34
C THR A 123 11.68 -44.03 -27.81
N PHE A 124 10.74 -43.82 -28.73
CA PHE A 124 9.95 -44.88 -29.36
C PHE A 124 10.07 -44.76 -30.87
N THR A 125 10.20 -45.90 -31.56
CA THR A 125 10.28 -45.94 -33.04
C THR A 125 8.89 -46.09 -33.67
N ASP A 126 7.90 -46.56 -32.89
CA ASP A 126 6.51 -46.73 -33.30
C ASP A 126 5.60 -45.70 -32.59
N PRO A 127 4.90 -44.83 -33.33
CA PRO A 127 3.95 -43.87 -32.78
C PRO A 127 2.86 -44.50 -31.90
N HIS A 128 2.42 -45.72 -32.22
CA HIS A 128 1.36 -46.39 -31.46
C HIS A 128 1.84 -46.84 -30.07
N GLU A 129 3.10 -47.23 -29.94
CA GLU A 129 3.70 -47.60 -28.66
C GLU A 129 3.87 -46.37 -27.76
N ALA A 130 4.29 -45.24 -28.34
CA ALA A 130 4.41 -43.97 -27.62
C ALA A 130 3.06 -43.50 -27.07
N GLU A 131 1.98 -43.63 -27.84
CA GLU A 131 0.63 -43.31 -27.40
C GLU A 131 0.19 -44.21 -26.23
N LEU A 132 0.42 -45.52 -26.33
CA LEU A 132 0.08 -46.45 -25.26
C LEU A 132 0.78 -46.08 -23.95
N VAL A 133 2.11 -45.91 -23.98
CA VAL A 133 2.89 -45.55 -22.78
C VAL A 133 2.49 -44.17 -22.25
N ALA A 134 2.20 -43.20 -23.13
CA ALA A 134 1.72 -41.89 -22.71
C ALA A 134 0.36 -41.97 -22.00
N THR A 135 -0.57 -42.79 -22.49
CA THR A 135 -1.88 -42.98 -21.85
C THR A 135 -1.76 -43.66 -20.49
N GLU A 136 -0.88 -44.64 -20.36
CA GLU A 136 -0.59 -45.29 -19.07
C GLU A 136 0.03 -44.32 -18.07
N ALA A 137 0.99 -43.50 -18.52
CA ALA A 137 1.61 -42.47 -17.69
C ALA A 137 0.57 -41.43 -17.22
N LEU A 138 -0.30 -40.96 -18.12
CA LEU A 138 -1.39 -40.05 -17.79
C LEU A 138 -2.38 -40.67 -16.79
N ALA A 139 -2.75 -41.94 -16.97
CA ALA A 139 -3.62 -42.65 -16.05
C ALA A 139 -2.98 -42.79 -14.65
N LEU A 140 -1.69 -43.09 -14.58
CA LEU A 140 -0.93 -43.16 -13.34
C LEU A 140 -0.92 -41.80 -12.63
N VAL A 141 -0.56 -40.72 -13.35
CA VAL A 141 -0.54 -39.37 -12.79
C VAL A 141 -1.94 -38.97 -12.27
N SER A 142 -3.00 -39.23 -13.04
CA SER A 142 -4.38 -38.98 -12.63
C SER A 142 -4.77 -39.72 -11.35
N MET A 143 -4.42 -41.01 -11.25
CA MET A 143 -4.66 -41.80 -10.05
C MET A 143 -3.95 -41.21 -8.83
N HIS A 144 -2.69 -40.79 -8.97
CA HIS A 144 -1.93 -40.21 -7.88
C HIS A 144 -2.46 -38.84 -7.45
N LEU A 145 -2.86 -37.99 -8.39
CA LEU A 145 -3.51 -36.70 -8.10
C LEU A 145 -4.84 -36.91 -7.36
N ASN A 146 -5.69 -37.82 -7.82
CA ASN A 146 -6.97 -38.11 -7.19
C ASN A 146 -6.80 -38.62 -5.74
N LYS A 147 -5.83 -39.52 -5.52
CA LYS A 147 -5.47 -39.97 -4.16
C LYS A 147 -4.94 -38.82 -3.31
N GLY A 148 -4.07 -37.98 -3.87
CA GLY A 148 -3.45 -36.84 -3.18
C GLY A 148 -4.44 -35.72 -2.80
N LEU A 149 -5.53 -35.57 -3.54
CA LEU A 149 -6.59 -34.56 -3.27
C LEU A 149 -7.61 -35.04 -2.23
N SER A 150 -7.68 -36.33 -1.92
CA SER A 150 -8.66 -36.89 -0.95
C SER A 150 -8.59 -36.30 0.48
N PRO A 151 -7.42 -35.92 1.05
CA PRO A 151 -7.37 -35.24 2.34
C PRO A 151 -7.95 -33.82 2.27
N PHE A 152 -7.76 -33.12 1.14
CA PHE A 152 -8.29 -31.78 0.91
C PHE A 152 -9.83 -31.79 0.79
N GLU A 153 -10.41 -32.77 0.08
CA GLU A 153 -11.86 -32.95 0.02
C GLU A 153 -12.47 -33.23 1.40
N LYS A 154 -11.81 -34.06 2.22
CA LYS A 154 -12.23 -34.31 3.61
C LYS A 154 -12.13 -33.05 4.47
N ALA A 155 -11.04 -32.30 4.35
CA ALA A 155 -10.85 -31.03 5.07
C ALA A 155 -11.93 -30.01 4.71
N ARG A 156 -12.21 -29.83 3.40
CA ARG A 156 -13.28 -28.95 2.91
C ARG A 156 -14.64 -29.36 3.45
N LYS A 157 -15.00 -30.64 3.37
CA LYS A 157 -16.28 -31.15 3.92
C LYS A 157 -16.39 -30.92 5.43
N ASN A 158 -15.30 -31.03 6.17
CA ASN A 158 -15.29 -30.74 7.60
C ASN A 158 -15.46 -29.24 7.87
N MET A 159 -14.79 -28.37 7.10
CA MET A 159 -14.97 -26.91 7.21
C MET A 159 -16.41 -26.48 6.87
N ASP A 160 -17.01 -27.04 5.82
CA ASP A 160 -18.40 -26.76 5.44
C ASP A 160 -19.36 -27.15 6.58
N LYS A 161 -19.16 -28.32 7.21
CA LYS A 161 -19.92 -28.74 8.39
C LYS A 161 -19.71 -27.81 9.57
N THR A 162 -18.48 -27.37 9.84
CA THR A 162 -18.19 -26.44 10.93
C THR A 162 -18.89 -25.11 10.69
N ASN A 163 -18.89 -24.58 9.46
CA ASN A 163 -19.61 -23.37 9.10
C ASN A 163 -21.13 -23.52 9.27
N GLU A 164 -21.72 -24.64 8.83
CA GLU A 164 -23.16 -24.91 9.03
C GLU A 164 -23.55 -24.93 10.52
N VAL A 165 -22.68 -25.47 11.38
CA VAL A 165 -22.89 -25.47 12.84
C VAL A 165 -22.79 -24.06 13.41
N LEU A 166 -21.83 -23.25 12.96
CA LEU A 166 -21.67 -21.86 13.42
C LEU A 166 -22.88 -20.99 13.02
N GLU A 167 -23.39 -21.13 11.79
CA GLU A 167 -24.59 -20.42 11.35
C GLU A 167 -25.83 -20.77 12.19
N LYS A 168 -26.00 -22.05 12.55
CA LYS A 168 -27.10 -22.47 13.44
C LYS A 168 -26.97 -21.93 14.87
N LEU A 169 -25.74 -21.73 15.36
CA LEU A 169 -25.49 -21.18 16.70
C LEU A 169 -25.61 -19.65 16.76
N ASN A 170 -25.39 -18.95 15.65
CA ASN A 170 -25.47 -17.48 15.54
C ASN A 170 -26.87 -16.97 15.15
N LEU A 171 -27.86 -17.86 15.02
CA LEU A 171 -29.28 -17.55 14.91
C LEU A 171 -29.95 -17.64 16.29
N LYS A 172 -29.69 -16.64 17.15
CA LYS A 172 -30.55 -16.30 18.29
C LYS A 172 -30.42 -14.84 18.67
#